data_AF-A0A182B0Z5-F1
#
_entry.id   AF-A0A182B0Z5-F1
#
_cell.length_a   1.000
_cell.length_b   1.000
_cell.length_c   1.000
_cell.angle_alpha   90.00
_cell.angle_beta   90.00
_cell.angle_gamma   90.00
#
_symmetry.space_group_name_H-M   'P 1'
#
loop_
_entity.id
_entity.type
_entity.pdbx_description
1 polymer ?
#
loop_
_entity_poly.entity_id
_entity_poly.type
_entity_poly.pdbx_seq_one_letter_code
_entity_poly.pdbx_strand_id
1 'polypeptide(L)' 'MENISFFSAIFISCVLVTTTLYSIIVGFGPESKNLRDPFEEHED' A
#
# COMPACT_ATOMS: atom_id res chain seq x y z
N MET A 1 20.10 -21.59 -10.47
CA MET A 1 19.80 -20.14 -10.62
C MET A 1 18.34 -19.90 -10.96
N GLU A 2 17.76 -20.66 -11.89
CA GLU A 2 16.35 -20.55 -12.33
C GLU A 2 15.31 -20.61 -11.19
N ASN A 3 15.42 -21.58 -10.27
CA ASN A 3 14.49 -21.71 -9.14
C ASN A 3 14.49 -20.49 -8.19
N ILE A 4 15.65 -19.85 -8.01
CA ILE A 4 15.77 -18.68 -7.15
C ILE A 4 15.09 -17.50 -7.84
N SER A 5 15.36 -17.28 -9.13
CA SER A 5 14.72 -16.21 -9.91
C SER A 5 13.21 -16.37 -9.96
N PHE A 6 12.69 -17.58 -10.15
CA PHE A 6 11.25 -17.87 -10.14
C PHE A 6 10.61 -17.58 -8.78
N PHE A 7 11.23 -18.04 -7.69
CA PHE A 7 10.75 -17.74 -6.34
C PHE A 7 10.78 -16.24 -6.04
N SER A 8 11.87 -15.55 -6.38
CA SER A 8 12.02 -14.11 -6.16
C SER A 8 10.95 -13.32 -6.93
N ALA A 9 10.63 -13.69 -8.17
CA ALA A 9 9.59 -13.03 -8.95
C ALA A 9 8.21 -13.16 -8.27
N ILE A 10 7.85 -14.37 -7.82
CA ILE A 10 6.59 -14.59 -7.10
C ILE A 10 6.59 -13.79 -5.79
N PHE A 11 7.66 -13.87 -5.01
CA PHE A 11 7.77 -13.16 -3.73
C PHE A 11 7.59 -11.65 -3.91
N ILE A 12 8.32 -11.05 -4.86
CA ILE A 12 8.22 -9.61 -5.14
C ILE A 12 6.80 -9.26 -5.62
N SER A 13 6.20 -10.09 -6.49
CA SER A 13 4.83 -9.84 -6.96
C SER A 13 3.81 -9.86 -5.81
N CYS A 14 3.93 -10.81 -4.87
CA CYS A 14 3.07 -10.87 -3.70
C CYS A 14 3.25 -9.63 -2.82
N VAL A 15 4.49 -9.21 -2.55
CA VAL A 15 4.78 -7.99 -1.77
C VAL A 15 4.17 -6.76 -2.43
N LEU A 16 4.29 -6.63 -3.76
CA LEU A 16 3.73 -5.51 -4.50
C LEU A 16 2.20 -5.50 -4.41
N VAL A 17 1.55 -6.65 -4.62
CA VAL A 17 0.08 -6.77 -4.56
C VAL A 17 -0.43 -6.47 -3.16
N THR A 18 0.18 -7.05 -2.12
CA THR A 18 -0.28 -6.84 -0.73
C THR A 18 -0.04 -5.41 -0.27
N THR A 19 1.11 -4.82 -0.58
CA THR A 19 1.41 -3.42 -0.25
C THR A 19 0.43 -2.49 -0.94
N THR A 20 0.15 -2.73 -2.23
CA THR A 20 -0.80 -1.93 -3.00
C THR A 20 -2.21 -2.02 -2.44
N LEU A 21 -2.71 -3.23 -2.16
CA LEU A 21 -4.03 -3.42 -1.55
C LEU A 21 -4.11 -2.78 -0.17
N TYR A 22 -3.07 -2.94 0.65
CA TYR A 22 -3.00 -2.31 1.97
C TYR A 22 -3.07 -0.79 1.87
N SER A 23 -2.29 -0.18 0.96
CA SER A 23 -2.35 1.26 0.72
C SER A 23 -3.72 1.74 0.27
N ILE A 24 -4.44 0.96 -0.56
CA ILE A 24 -5.81 1.31 -0.98
C ILE A 24 -6.76 1.26 0.23
N ILE A 25 -6.71 0.20 1.04
CA ILE A 25 -7.60 0.05 2.20
C ILE A 25 -7.34 1.14 3.23
N VAL A 26 -6.06 1.44 3.53
CA VAL A 26 -5.71 2.48 4.51
C VAL A 26 -6.01 3.88 3.97
N GLY A 27 -5.64 4.16 2.72
CA GLY A 27 -5.77 5.50 2.13
C GLY A 27 -7.19 5.88 1.72
N PHE A 28 -8.02 4.90 1.34
CA PHE A 28 -9.37 5.16 0.80
C PHE A 28 -10.49 4.35 1.46
N GLY A 29 -10.16 3.41 2.36
CA GLY A 29 -11.15 2.65 3.13
C GLY A 29 -11.60 3.35 4.42
N PRO A 30 -12.30 2.66 5.32
CA PRO A 30 -12.81 3.24 6.56
C PRO A 30 -11.73 3.89 7.45
N GLU A 31 -10.51 3.32 7.42
CA GLU A 31 -9.37 3.82 8.19
C GLU A 31 -8.85 5.19 7.70
N SER A 32 -9.18 5.59 6.48
CA SER A 32 -8.74 6.89 5.94
C SER A 32 -9.28 8.06 6.75
N LYS A 33 -10.42 7.88 7.42
CA LYS A 33 -11.05 8.88 8.29
C LYS A 33 -10.24 9.20 9.54
N ASN A 34 -9.33 8.30 9.92
CA ASN A 34 -8.43 8.50 11.05
C ASN A 34 -7.10 9.14 10.61
N LEU A 35 -6.89 9.33 9.30
CA LEU A 35 -5.70 10.01 8.79
C LEU A 35 -5.88 11.53 8.95
N ARG A 36 -4.80 12.21 9.34
CA ARG A 36 -4.78 13.67 9.45
C ARG A 36 -5.09 14.28 8.08
N ASP A 37 -6.03 15.21 8.05
CA ASP A 37 -6.29 16.01 6.86
C ASP A 37 -5.11 16.97 6.62
N PRO A 38 -4.39 16.86 5.50
CA PRO A 38 -3.24 17.71 5.22
C PRO A 38 -3.60 19.16 4.89
N PHE A 39 -4.89 19.48 4.75
CA PHE A 39 -5.37 20.82 4.40
C PHE A 39 -6.08 21.55 5.54
N GLU A 40 -6.31 20.88 6.68
CA GLU A 40 -7.00 21.45 7.85
C GLU A 40 -6.32 22.74 8.37
N GLU A 41 -5.00 22.83 8.26
CA GLU A 41 -4.21 24.01 8.67
C GLU A 41 -4.27 25.19 7.66
N HIS A 42 -5.01 25.03 6.54
CA HIS A 42 -5.07 25.99 5.44
C HIS A 42 -6.48 26.49 5.12
N GLU A 43 -7.47 26.19 5.98
CA GLU A 43 -8.88 26.58 5.78
C GLU A 43 -9.25 27.99 6.29
N ASP A 44 -8.26 28.90 6.43
CA ASP A 44 -8.44 30.31 6.80
C ASP A 44 -8.82 31.24 5.62
#